data_AF-A0A158JCT0-F1
#
_entry.id   AF-A0A158JCT0-F1
#
_cell.length_a   1.000
_cell.length_b   1.000
_cell.length_c   1.000
_cell.angle_alpha   90.00
_cell.angle_beta   90.00
_cell.angle_gamma   90.00
#
_symmetry.space_group_name_H-M   'P 1'
#
loop_
_entity.id
_entity.type
_entity.pdbx_description
1 polymer ?
#
loop_
_entity_poly.entity_id
_entity_poly.type
_entity_poly.pdbx_seq_one_letter_code
_entity_poly.pdbx_strand_id
1 'polypeptide(L)'
;MTPENVETLINLLMLLALFAVLAIWWATKHGGRRGRIAERARLAALTHRNDRSEAADADEQAGFRTRLLRRLARIGDKIPLFDAGYRLKLQKEMVRSGYRSSVAVSILLAVKFCVGLVCAALTVMLGSHIPVVGEYPAGRGIAMLMVFVVGMILPEYVVAFQASRRRKAMAGCLPDALDLLVICTNAGNSLGVSIRRVADEMKSICPPLSDEFSLTADELKLSGDSARALHGLAERIDLPSIRALISTLTQSMRYGTPITQALRTLSRTERLAHIVSLEEKAAKLAPKMVVPMMLFILPAIIAIAAGPAVIQLLAFIAGQSK
;
A
#
# COMPACT_ATOMS: atom_id res chain seq x y z
N MET A 1 45.10 7.34 24.28
CA MET A 1 43.92 6.97 23.47
C MET A 1 43.50 8.21 22.72
N THR A 2 43.45 8.16 21.39
CA THR A 2 43.00 9.29 20.56
C THR A 2 41.53 9.60 20.89
N PRO A 3 41.09 10.87 20.82
CA PRO A 3 39.70 11.26 21.08
C PRO A 3 38.71 10.50 20.18
N GLU A 4 39.12 10.15 18.96
CA GLU A 4 38.34 9.33 18.01
C GLU A 4 38.08 7.89 18.52
N ASN A 5 39.03 7.31 19.25
CA ASN A 5 38.85 5.97 19.84
C ASN A 5 37.89 6.00 21.04
N VAL A 6 37.75 7.14 21.69
CA VAL A 6 36.80 7.32 22.81
C VAL A 6 35.39 7.50 22.27
N GLU A 7 35.21 8.31 21.22
CA GLU A 7 33.91 8.47 20.57
C GLU A 7 33.39 7.18 19.93
N THR A 8 34.25 6.41 19.27
CA THR A 8 33.88 5.11 18.70
C THR A 8 33.49 4.10 19.78
N LEU A 9 34.16 4.10 20.95
CA LEU A 9 33.83 3.24 22.07
C LEU A 9 32.51 3.63 22.76
N ILE A 10 32.24 4.93 22.88
CA ILE A 10 30.94 5.45 23.37
C ILE A 10 29.81 5.07 22.41
N ASN A 11 30.03 5.16 21.10
CA ASN A 11 29.05 4.75 20.09
C ASN A 11 28.74 3.24 20.16
N LEU A 12 29.78 2.42 20.38
CA LEU A 12 29.63 0.97 20.50
C LEU A 12 28.90 0.59 21.80
N LEU A 13 29.16 1.32 22.90
CA LEU A 13 28.42 1.17 24.16
C LEU A 13 26.96 1.61 24.06
N MET A 14 26.65 2.71 23.38
CA MET A 14 25.26 3.14 23.15
C MET A 14 24.49 2.13 22.28
N LEU A 15 25.15 1.54 21.29
CA LEU A 15 24.58 0.47 20.48
C LEU A 15 24.27 -0.76 21.34
N LEU A 16 25.22 -1.18 22.18
CA LEU A 16 25.03 -2.28 23.13
C LEU A 16 23.91 -2.00 24.14
N ALA A 17 23.81 -0.77 24.64
CA ALA A 17 22.75 -0.35 25.55
C ALA A 17 21.38 -0.34 24.87
N LEU A 18 21.29 0.12 23.61
CA LEU A 18 20.05 0.05 22.83
C LEU A 18 19.64 -1.41 22.56
N PHE A 19 20.58 -2.29 22.24
CA PHE A 19 20.35 -3.73 22.13
C PHE A 19 19.90 -4.35 23.46
N ALA A 20 20.49 -3.95 24.58
CA ALA A 20 20.12 -4.41 25.92
C ALA A 20 18.73 -3.93 26.33
N VAL A 21 18.36 -2.69 26.04
CA VAL A 21 17.02 -2.15 26.29
C VAL A 21 15.98 -2.85 25.41
N LEU A 22 16.29 -3.10 24.12
CA LEU A 22 15.44 -3.92 23.26
C LEU A 22 15.29 -5.35 23.79
N ALA A 23 16.36 -5.95 24.30
CA ALA A 23 16.37 -7.31 24.87
C ALA A 23 15.60 -7.40 26.20
N ILE A 24 15.72 -6.38 27.07
CA ILE A 24 14.99 -6.28 28.35
C ILE A 24 13.51 -6.00 28.09
N TRP A 25 13.18 -5.12 27.16
CA TRP A 25 11.80 -4.89 26.72
C TRP A 25 11.18 -6.15 26.11
N TRP A 26 11.97 -6.90 25.32
CA TRP A 26 11.57 -8.21 24.79
C TRP A 26 11.32 -9.25 25.89
N ALA A 27 12.21 -9.33 26.90
CA ALA A 27 12.11 -10.28 28.00
C ALA A 27 10.94 -9.98 28.96
N THR A 28 10.75 -8.71 29.32
CA THR A 28 9.70 -8.28 30.27
C THR A 28 8.29 -8.39 29.68
N LYS A 29 8.12 -8.17 28.38
CA LYS A 29 6.81 -8.24 27.71
C LYS A 29 6.39 -9.66 27.30
N HIS A 30 7.33 -10.59 27.16
CA HIS A 30 7.05 -12.00 26.79
C HIS A 30 7.08 -13.02 27.95
N GLY A 31 7.36 -12.58 29.18
CA GLY A 31 7.43 -13.48 30.35
C GLY A 31 6.10 -14.12 30.78
N GLY A 32 4.95 -13.63 30.32
CA GLY A 32 3.64 -14.12 30.78
C GLY A 32 2.70 -14.52 29.64
N ARG A 33 2.48 -15.83 29.46
CA ARG A 33 1.35 -16.53 28.79
C ARG A 33 1.77 -17.54 27.71
N ARG A 34 2.46 -18.60 28.16
CA ARG A 34 2.77 -19.82 27.38
C ARG A 34 1.61 -20.84 27.26
N GLY A 35 0.37 -20.51 27.67
CA GLY A 35 -0.59 -21.56 28.05
C GLY A 35 -1.67 -22.03 27.06
N ARG A 36 -2.04 -21.31 25.98
CA ARG A 36 -3.38 -21.56 25.36
C ARG A 36 -3.50 -21.58 23.83
N ILE A 37 -2.40 -21.54 23.08
CA ILE A 37 -2.46 -21.40 21.60
C ILE A 37 -2.05 -22.67 20.84
N ALA A 38 -1.43 -23.67 21.51
CA ALA A 38 -1.02 -24.92 20.87
C ALA A 38 -2.20 -25.80 20.40
N GLU A 39 -3.36 -25.69 21.05
CA GLU A 39 -4.51 -26.57 20.81
C GLU A 39 -5.32 -26.15 19.57
N ARG A 40 -5.47 -24.84 19.32
CA ARG A 40 -6.16 -24.31 18.13
C ARG A 40 -5.34 -24.44 16.84
N ALA A 41 -4.01 -24.52 16.96
CA ALA A 41 -3.12 -24.73 15.81
C ALA A 41 -3.22 -26.15 15.22
N ARG A 42 -3.58 -27.16 16.04
CA ARG A 42 -3.75 -28.55 15.56
C ARG A 42 -5.03 -28.73 14.72
N LEU A 43 -6.10 -28.02 15.04
CA LEU A 43 -7.36 -28.10 14.28
C LEU A 43 -7.24 -27.41 12.91
N ALA A 44 -6.45 -26.33 12.79
CA ALA A 44 -6.18 -25.66 11.51
C ALA A 44 -5.24 -26.46 10.59
N ALA A 45 -4.46 -27.41 11.15
CA ALA A 45 -3.55 -28.26 10.37
C ALA A 45 -4.27 -29.41 9.64
N LEU A 46 -5.52 -29.73 10.00
CA LEU A 46 -6.29 -30.81 9.37
C LEU A 46 -7.00 -30.38 8.07
N THR A 47 -7.15 -29.08 7.83
CA THR A 47 -7.82 -28.52 6.64
C THR A 47 -6.87 -28.23 5.47
N HIS A 48 -5.56 -28.17 5.70
CA HIS A 48 -4.53 -27.89 4.68
C HIS A 48 -3.86 -29.18 4.15
N ARG A 49 -4.65 -30.16 3.69
CA ARG A 49 -4.11 -31.34 2.98
C ARG A 49 -4.13 -31.21 1.44
N ASN A 50 -4.72 -30.15 0.90
CA ASN A 50 -4.89 -29.94 -0.54
C ASN A 50 -3.83 -29.02 -1.20
N ASP A 51 -3.18 -28.13 -0.43
CA ASP A 51 -2.17 -27.18 -0.96
C ASP A 51 -0.79 -27.80 -1.21
N ARG A 52 -0.61 -29.09 -0.91
CA ARG A 52 0.68 -29.77 -1.07
C ARG A 52 0.98 -30.16 -2.52
N SER A 53 0.00 -30.07 -3.42
CA SER A 53 0.13 -30.53 -4.81
C SER A 53 0.58 -29.44 -5.79
N GLU A 54 0.35 -28.16 -5.51
CA GLU A 54 0.73 -27.05 -6.43
C GLU A 54 2.15 -26.52 -6.19
N ALA A 55 2.79 -26.91 -5.09
CA ALA A 55 4.16 -26.49 -4.75
C ALA A 55 5.26 -27.36 -5.42
N ALA A 56 4.88 -28.37 -6.20
CA ALA A 56 5.81 -29.34 -6.81
C ALA A 56 6.30 -28.92 -8.22
N ASP A 57 5.55 -28.10 -8.96
CA ASP A 57 5.88 -27.81 -10.38
C ASP A 57 6.66 -26.50 -10.60
N ALA A 58 6.92 -25.73 -9.54
CA ALA A 58 7.67 -24.46 -9.62
C ALA A 58 9.16 -24.59 -9.21
N ASP A 59 9.71 -25.80 -9.20
CA ASP A 59 10.93 -26.14 -8.45
C ASP A 59 12.27 -26.00 -9.22
N GLU A 60 12.29 -25.68 -10.52
CA GLU A 60 13.55 -25.82 -11.28
C GLU A 60 14.41 -24.55 -11.45
N GLN A 61 13.87 -23.33 -11.32
CA GLN A 61 14.64 -22.09 -11.56
C GLN A 61 14.82 -21.15 -10.35
N ALA A 62 14.23 -21.46 -9.20
CA ALA A 62 14.12 -20.50 -8.09
C ALA A 62 15.06 -20.80 -6.89
N GLY A 63 16.14 -21.56 -7.08
CA GLY A 63 16.94 -22.17 -6.00
C GLY A 63 17.60 -21.23 -4.99
N PHE A 64 17.90 -19.97 -5.34
CA PHE A 64 18.53 -19.00 -4.42
C PHE A 64 17.52 -18.07 -3.74
N ARG A 65 16.59 -17.52 -4.52
CA ARG A 65 15.50 -16.68 -4.01
C ARG A 65 14.60 -17.46 -3.07
N THR A 66 14.20 -18.70 -3.38
CA THR A 66 13.36 -19.51 -2.49
C THR A 66 14.08 -19.91 -1.19
N ARG A 67 15.40 -20.14 -1.21
CA ARG A 67 16.18 -20.42 0.01
C ARG A 67 16.32 -19.20 0.91
N LEU A 68 16.59 -18.03 0.34
CA LEU A 68 16.58 -16.75 1.06
C LEU A 68 15.19 -16.43 1.60
N LEU A 69 14.15 -16.58 0.78
CA LEU A 69 12.75 -16.36 1.16
C LEU A 69 12.30 -17.32 2.28
N ARG A 70 12.70 -18.60 2.26
CA ARG A 70 12.41 -19.56 3.34
C ARG A 70 13.21 -19.30 4.62
N ARG A 71 14.40 -18.70 4.55
CA ARG A 71 15.17 -18.28 5.74
C ARG A 71 14.62 -16.99 6.34
N LEU A 72 14.21 -16.02 5.51
CA LEU A 72 13.53 -14.80 5.95
C LEU A 72 12.15 -15.10 6.57
N ALA A 73 11.37 -16.02 5.99
CA ALA A 73 10.08 -16.44 6.56
C ALA A 73 10.22 -17.06 7.96
N ARG A 74 11.30 -17.83 8.21
CA ARG A 74 11.59 -18.43 9.52
C ARG A 74 11.98 -17.41 10.59
N ILE A 75 12.48 -16.25 10.18
CA ILE A 75 12.80 -15.13 11.07
C ILE A 75 11.53 -14.32 11.35
N GLY A 76 10.67 -14.11 10.35
CA GLY A 76 9.38 -13.43 10.49
C GLY A 76 8.36 -14.19 11.36
N ASP A 77 8.30 -15.53 11.27
CA ASP A 77 7.40 -16.36 12.09
C ASP A 77 7.82 -16.43 13.57
N LYS A 78 9.09 -16.16 13.87
CA LYS A 78 9.62 -16.14 15.25
C LYS A 78 9.49 -14.79 15.94
N ILE A 79 8.94 -13.77 15.26
CA ILE A 79 8.81 -12.41 15.80
C ILE A 79 7.33 -12.05 15.97
N PRO A 80 6.73 -12.32 17.15
CA PRO A 80 5.36 -11.92 17.48
C PRO A 80 5.32 -10.48 18.05
N LEU A 81 6.04 -9.53 17.42
CA LEU A 81 6.05 -8.12 17.85
C LEU A 81 4.74 -7.38 17.54
N PHE A 82 3.87 -7.94 16.69
CA PHE A 82 2.67 -7.27 16.21
C PHE A 82 1.41 -8.04 16.61
N ASP A 83 0.56 -7.34 17.36
CA ASP A 83 -0.72 -7.77 17.88
C ASP A 83 -1.58 -8.49 16.83
N ALA A 84 -2.42 -9.44 17.26
CA ALA A 84 -3.25 -10.25 16.36
C ALA A 84 -4.16 -9.37 15.48
N GLY A 85 -4.62 -8.23 16.00
CA GLY A 85 -5.39 -7.23 15.25
C GLY A 85 -4.57 -6.52 14.16
N TYR A 86 -3.30 -6.22 14.40
CA TYR A 86 -2.42 -5.57 13.42
C TYR A 86 -2.07 -6.53 12.28
N ARG A 87 -1.83 -7.81 12.58
CA ARG A 87 -1.60 -8.85 11.56
C ARG A 87 -2.82 -9.04 10.66
N LEU A 88 -4.03 -9.02 11.22
CA LEU A 88 -5.28 -9.05 10.46
C LEU A 88 -5.45 -7.81 9.56
N LYS A 89 -5.09 -6.63 10.06
CA LYS A 89 -5.15 -5.38 9.28
C LYS A 89 -4.16 -5.41 8.10
N LEU A 90 -2.91 -5.82 8.35
CA LEU A 90 -1.90 -5.99 7.30
C LEU A 90 -2.30 -7.09 6.31
N GLN A 91 -2.85 -8.21 6.78
CA GLN A 91 -3.33 -9.27 5.90
C GLN A 91 -4.42 -8.76 4.97
N LYS A 92 -5.38 -7.97 5.49
CA LYS A 92 -6.40 -7.30 4.66
C LYS A 92 -5.77 -6.36 3.63
N GLU A 93 -4.77 -5.55 4.01
CA GLU A 93 -4.07 -4.66 3.06
C GLU A 93 -3.22 -5.41 2.02
N MET A 94 -2.67 -6.57 2.39
CA MET A 94 -1.89 -7.44 1.51
C MET A 94 -2.78 -8.17 0.49
N VAL A 95 -3.94 -8.66 0.93
CA VAL A 95 -4.97 -9.18 0.03
C VAL A 95 -5.45 -8.08 -0.92
N ARG A 96 -5.66 -6.84 -0.43
CA ARG A 96 -6.06 -5.69 -1.26
C ARG A 96 -4.99 -5.22 -2.26
N SER A 97 -3.71 -5.47 -2.00
CA SER A 97 -2.63 -5.27 -2.98
C SER A 97 -2.50 -6.44 -3.97
N GLY A 98 -3.24 -7.53 -3.71
CA GLY A 98 -3.30 -8.77 -4.48
C GLY A 98 -2.07 -9.65 -4.35
N TYR A 99 -1.35 -9.52 -3.23
CA TYR A 99 -0.42 -10.55 -2.78
C TYR A 99 -1.20 -11.53 -1.88
N ARG A 100 -1.74 -12.60 -2.49
CA ARG A 100 -2.58 -13.62 -1.83
C ARG A 100 -1.83 -14.71 -1.07
N SER A 101 -0.50 -14.72 -1.09
CA SER A 101 0.27 -15.69 -0.31
C SER A 101 0.28 -15.30 1.18
N SER A 102 -0.04 -16.25 2.06
CA SER A 102 0.12 -16.09 3.53
C SER A 102 1.56 -15.76 3.93
N VAL A 103 2.51 -16.08 3.06
CA VAL A 103 3.94 -15.78 3.17
C VAL A 103 4.25 -14.29 2.97
N ALA A 104 3.40 -13.54 2.25
CA ALA A 104 3.65 -12.14 1.94
C ALA A 104 3.65 -11.26 3.21
N VAL A 105 2.80 -11.57 4.19
CA VAL A 105 2.79 -10.89 5.50
C VAL A 105 4.10 -11.14 6.25
N SER A 106 4.58 -12.39 6.25
CA SER A 106 5.86 -12.77 6.87
C SER A 106 7.07 -12.16 6.14
N ILE A 107 7.02 -12.02 4.82
CA ILE A 107 8.04 -11.31 4.03
C ILE A 107 8.04 -9.82 4.34
N LEU A 108 6.88 -9.17 4.44
CA LEU A 108 6.79 -7.75 4.77
C LEU A 108 7.33 -7.47 6.17
N LEU A 109 7.03 -8.33 7.14
CA LEU A 109 7.63 -8.27 8.48
C LEU A 109 9.16 -8.43 8.44
N ALA A 110 9.67 -9.36 7.63
CA ALA A 110 11.10 -9.60 7.49
C ALA A 110 11.81 -8.42 6.79
N VAL A 111 11.16 -7.80 5.80
CA VAL A 111 11.65 -6.58 5.14
C VAL A 111 11.61 -5.40 6.10
N LYS A 112 10.56 -5.24 6.92
CA LYS A 112 10.49 -4.24 8.00
C LYS A 112 11.69 -4.35 8.94
N PHE A 113 12.00 -5.56 9.39
CA PHE A 113 13.16 -5.82 10.24
C PHE A 113 14.49 -5.56 9.54
N CYS A 114 14.66 -6.03 8.29
CA CYS A 114 15.89 -5.80 7.54
C CYS A 114 16.11 -4.31 7.24
N VAL A 115 15.08 -3.58 6.83
CA VAL A 115 15.16 -2.14 6.57
C VAL A 115 15.44 -1.37 7.86
N GLY A 116 14.75 -1.70 8.96
CA GLY A 116 15.03 -1.10 10.27
C GLY A 116 16.46 -1.36 10.75
N LEU A 117 16.96 -2.59 10.56
CA LEU A 117 18.32 -2.98 10.94
C LEU A 117 19.39 -2.35 10.03
N VAL A 118 19.15 -2.27 8.72
CA VAL A 118 20.03 -1.59 7.77
C VAL A 118 20.07 -0.09 8.05
N CYS A 119 18.93 0.57 8.29
CA CYS A 119 18.88 1.99 8.67
C CYS A 119 19.58 2.26 10.00
N ALA A 120 19.41 1.39 11.00
CA ALA A 120 20.13 1.50 12.27
C ALA A 120 21.65 1.34 12.08
N ALA A 121 22.09 0.33 11.30
CA ALA A 121 23.50 0.11 10.97
C ALA A 121 24.09 1.27 10.16
N LEU A 122 23.32 1.83 9.20
CA LEU A 122 23.74 2.97 8.40
C LEU A 122 23.89 4.22 9.27
N THR A 123 23.03 4.43 10.27
CA THR A 123 23.13 5.58 11.18
C THR A 123 24.37 5.48 12.08
N VAL A 124 24.78 4.26 12.42
CA VAL A 124 26.01 4.00 13.19
C VAL A 124 27.25 4.22 12.31
N MET A 125 27.24 3.75 11.06
CA MET A 125 28.36 3.96 10.11
C MET A 125 28.48 5.39 9.57
N LEU A 126 27.37 6.09 9.32
CA LEU A 126 27.39 7.48 8.86
C LEU A 126 27.52 8.47 10.01
N GLY A 127 27.20 8.09 11.24
CA GLY A 127 27.37 8.96 12.41
C GLY A 127 28.83 9.35 12.69
N SER A 128 29.81 8.67 12.11
CA SER A 128 31.23 9.05 12.13
C SER A 128 31.61 10.05 11.02
N HIS A 129 30.76 10.28 10.02
CA HIS A 129 31.04 11.17 8.89
C HIS A 129 30.07 12.34 8.73
N ILE A 130 28.95 12.38 9.48
CA ILE A 130 28.03 13.53 9.46
C ILE A 130 28.34 14.41 10.69
N PRO A 131 29.02 15.56 10.54
CA PRO A 131 29.14 16.54 11.60
C PRO A 131 27.80 17.27 11.73
N VAL A 132 26.89 16.80 12.60
CA VAL A 132 25.68 17.57 12.92
C VAL A 132 25.76 18.11 14.33
N VAL A 133 26.05 19.42 14.39
CA VAL A 133 25.49 20.45 15.26
C VAL A 133 25.25 20.02 16.71
N GLY A 134 26.25 20.27 17.56
CA GLY A 134 26.11 20.34 19.01
C GLY A 134 26.68 19.13 19.76
N GLU A 135 27.56 19.41 20.71
CA GLU A 135 28.29 18.48 21.58
C GLU A 135 27.39 17.66 22.54
N TYR A 136 26.09 17.51 22.24
CA TYR A 136 25.13 16.83 23.10
C TYR A 136 24.91 15.38 22.62
N PRO A 137 25.40 14.35 23.34
CA PRO A 137 25.19 12.95 23.00
C PRO A 137 23.70 12.55 22.97
N ALA A 138 22.83 13.34 23.61
CA ALA A 138 21.38 13.17 23.58
C ALA A 138 20.77 13.42 22.19
N GLY A 139 21.28 14.39 21.41
CA GLY A 139 20.74 14.72 20.08
C GLY A 139 20.96 13.58 19.07
N ARG A 140 22.11 12.91 19.16
CA ARG A 140 22.46 11.76 18.31
C ARG A 140 21.59 10.53 18.60
N GLY A 141 21.28 10.27 19.87
CA GLY A 141 20.36 9.21 20.27
C GLY A 141 18.93 9.42 19.75
N ILE A 142 18.45 10.67 19.78
CA ILE A 142 17.13 11.04 19.24
C ILE A 142 17.10 10.87 17.71
N ALA A 143 18.16 11.30 17.01
CA ALA A 143 18.25 11.12 15.55
C ALA A 143 18.27 9.63 15.13
N MET A 144 18.98 8.78 15.86
CA MET A 144 18.99 7.32 15.64
C MET A 144 17.60 6.71 15.84
N LEU A 145 16.90 7.11 16.90
CA LEU A 145 15.55 6.64 17.18
C LEU A 145 14.57 7.09 16.07
N MET A 146 14.69 8.33 15.60
CA MET A 146 13.89 8.85 14.49
C MET A 146 14.12 8.07 13.18
N VAL A 147 15.37 7.80 12.81
CA VAL A 147 15.68 7.02 11.61
C VAL A 147 15.16 5.58 11.71
N PHE A 148 15.25 4.95 12.88
CA PHE A 148 14.70 3.62 13.12
C PHE A 148 13.16 3.61 12.98
N VAL A 149 12.48 4.59 13.56
CA VAL A 149 11.01 4.73 13.46
C VAL A 149 10.60 4.96 12.01
N VAL A 150 11.28 5.83 11.28
CA VAL A 150 11.00 6.10 9.86
C VAL A 150 11.25 4.84 9.01
N GLY A 151 12.34 4.11 9.25
CA GLY A 151 12.66 2.86 8.54
C GLY A 151 11.62 1.76 8.74
N MET A 152 10.96 1.71 9.90
CA MET A 152 9.87 0.76 10.16
C MET A 152 8.55 1.14 9.47
N ILE A 153 8.27 2.44 9.32
CA ILE A 153 7.02 2.95 8.72
C ILE A 153 7.07 2.88 7.18
N LEU A 154 8.23 3.12 6.60
CA LEU A 154 8.44 3.21 5.15
C LEU A 154 7.89 2.01 4.33
N PRO A 155 8.15 0.74 4.68
CA PRO A 155 7.62 -0.40 3.93
C PRO A 155 6.09 -0.55 4.01
N GLU A 156 5.46 -0.11 5.10
CA GLU A 156 3.98 -0.09 5.21
C GLU A 156 3.38 0.90 4.24
N TYR A 157 3.99 2.08 4.14
CA TYR A 157 3.58 3.11 3.20
C TYR A 157 3.72 2.65 1.75
N VAL A 158 4.82 1.96 1.41
CA VAL A 158 5.04 1.43 0.05
C VAL A 158 3.98 0.40 -0.34
N VAL A 159 3.58 -0.47 0.57
CA VAL A 159 2.54 -1.48 0.33
C VAL A 159 1.16 -0.82 0.24
N ALA A 160 0.84 0.10 1.15
CA ALA A 160 -0.40 0.87 1.09
C ALA A 160 -0.51 1.68 -0.21
N PHE A 161 0.60 2.26 -0.68
CA PHE A 161 0.68 2.97 -1.94
C PHE A 161 0.43 2.05 -3.15
N GLN A 162 1.06 0.87 -3.18
CA GLN A 162 0.79 -0.14 -4.22
C GLN A 162 -0.67 -0.62 -4.20
N ALA A 163 -1.23 -0.89 -3.02
CA ALA A 163 -2.64 -1.25 -2.86
C ALA A 163 -3.57 -0.13 -3.36
N SER A 164 -3.24 1.13 -3.06
CA SER A 164 -3.99 2.30 -3.53
C SER A 164 -3.91 2.44 -5.05
N ARG A 165 -2.72 2.24 -5.64
CA ARG A 165 -2.51 2.30 -7.10
C ARG A 165 -3.31 1.22 -7.82
N ARG A 166 -3.30 -0.02 -7.31
CA ARG A 166 -4.10 -1.12 -7.86
C ARG A 166 -5.59 -0.82 -7.75
N ARG A 167 -6.07 -0.35 -6.59
CA ARG A 167 -7.48 0.04 -6.40
C ARG A 167 -7.93 1.15 -7.34
N LYS A 168 -7.09 2.18 -7.57
CA LYS A 168 -7.37 3.25 -8.53
C LYS A 168 -7.47 2.73 -9.97
N ALA A 169 -6.60 1.80 -10.36
CA ALA A 169 -6.68 1.17 -11.67
C ALA A 169 -7.98 0.36 -11.84
N MET A 170 -8.35 -0.42 -10.82
CA MET A 170 -9.61 -1.18 -10.82
C MET A 170 -10.84 -0.25 -10.87
N ALA A 171 -10.82 0.88 -10.15
CA ALA A 171 -11.91 1.85 -10.19
C ALA A 171 -12.10 2.51 -11.56
N GLY A 172 -11.01 2.77 -12.29
CA GLY A 172 -11.08 3.34 -13.64
C GLY A 172 -11.69 2.38 -14.67
N CYS A 173 -11.44 1.08 -14.54
CA CYS A 173 -11.93 0.06 -15.48
C CYS A 173 -13.26 -0.58 -15.06
N LEU A 174 -13.80 -0.22 -13.88
CA LEU A 174 -15.05 -0.78 -13.38
C LEU A 174 -16.27 -0.51 -14.28
N PRO A 175 -16.46 0.72 -14.84
CA PRO A 175 -17.60 0.98 -15.72
C PRO A 175 -17.65 0.04 -16.92
N ASP A 176 -16.50 -0.22 -17.56
CA ASP A 176 -16.41 -1.12 -18.71
C ASP A 176 -16.80 -2.56 -18.34
N ALA A 177 -16.37 -3.01 -17.16
CA ALA A 177 -16.75 -4.32 -16.63
C ALA A 177 -18.26 -4.43 -16.36
N LEU A 178 -18.87 -3.36 -15.83
CA LEU A 178 -20.31 -3.30 -15.59
C LEU A 178 -21.12 -3.33 -16.90
N ASP A 179 -20.66 -2.64 -17.94
CA ASP A 179 -21.29 -2.67 -19.26
C ASP A 179 -21.24 -4.08 -19.87
N LEU A 180 -20.10 -4.77 -19.77
CA LEU A 180 -19.99 -6.17 -20.19
C LEU A 180 -20.92 -7.09 -19.38
N LEU A 181 -21.05 -6.86 -18.07
CA LEU A 181 -21.99 -7.62 -17.22
C LEU A 181 -23.44 -7.38 -17.61
N VAL A 182 -23.81 -6.13 -17.95
CA VAL A 182 -25.15 -5.79 -18.46
C VAL A 182 -25.41 -6.52 -19.78
N ILE A 183 -24.45 -6.57 -20.70
CA ILE A 183 -24.60 -7.28 -21.98
C ILE A 183 -24.79 -8.79 -21.74
N CYS A 184 -23.95 -9.39 -20.89
CA CYS A 184 -24.03 -10.82 -20.59
C CYS A 184 -25.36 -11.21 -19.90
N THR A 185 -25.83 -10.39 -18.97
CA THR A 185 -27.10 -10.62 -18.26
C THR A 185 -28.32 -10.38 -19.16
N ASN A 186 -28.28 -9.40 -20.08
CA ASN A 186 -29.31 -9.21 -21.11
C ASN A 186 -29.41 -10.41 -22.06
N ALA A 187 -28.28 -11.08 -22.34
CA ALA A 187 -28.26 -12.29 -23.16
C ALA A 187 -28.82 -13.53 -22.42
N GLY A 188 -29.30 -13.39 -21.19
CA GLY A 188 -29.90 -14.47 -20.41
C GLY A 188 -28.89 -15.37 -19.70
N ASN A 189 -27.60 -15.00 -19.65
CA ASN A 189 -26.62 -15.77 -18.90
C ASN A 189 -26.85 -15.66 -17.40
N SER A 190 -26.59 -16.74 -16.67
CA SER A 190 -26.57 -16.71 -15.20
C SER A 190 -25.45 -15.78 -14.70
N LEU A 191 -25.60 -15.26 -13.48
CA LEU A 191 -24.66 -14.30 -12.90
C LEU A 191 -23.23 -14.85 -12.84
N GLY A 192 -23.05 -16.11 -12.42
CA GLY A 192 -21.73 -16.75 -12.36
C GLY A 192 -21.06 -16.89 -13.73
N VAL A 193 -21.84 -17.26 -14.76
CA VAL A 193 -21.34 -17.36 -16.15
C VAL A 193 -21.00 -15.99 -16.71
N SER A 194 -21.84 -14.99 -16.42
CA SER A 194 -21.61 -13.59 -16.83
C SER A 194 -20.31 -13.05 -16.22
N ILE A 195 -20.09 -13.24 -14.92
CA ILE A 195 -18.87 -12.81 -14.22
C ILE A 195 -17.64 -13.51 -14.81
N ARG A 196 -17.73 -14.82 -15.13
CA ARG A 196 -16.62 -15.53 -15.77
C ARG A 196 -16.28 -14.95 -17.14
N ARG A 197 -17.29 -14.73 -17.97
CA ARG A 197 -17.13 -14.16 -19.32
C ARG A 197 -16.48 -12.78 -19.26
N VAL A 198 -16.94 -11.92 -18.34
CA VAL A 198 -16.36 -10.59 -18.12
C VAL A 198 -14.93 -10.68 -17.60
N ALA A 199 -14.62 -11.63 -16.71
CA ALA A 199 -13.25 -11.85 -16.25
C ALA A 199 -12.30 -12.19 -17.40
N ASP A 200 -12.71 -13.10 -18.30
CA ASP A 200 -11.89 -13.52 -19.44
C ASP A 200 -11.66 -12.35 -20.42
N GLU A 201 -12.68 -11.54 -20.69
CA GLU A 201 -12.58 -10.36 -21.58
C GLU A 201 -11.73 -9.23 -20.97
N MET A 202 -11.88 -8.99 -19.67
CA MET A 202 -11.12 -7.97 -18.95
C MET A 202 -9.64 -8.31 -18.76
N LYS A 203 -9.20 -9.52 -19.09
CA LYS A 203 -7.81 -9.95 -18.90
C LYS A 203 -6.80 -9.10 -19.68
N SER A 204 -7.19 -8.61 -20.85
CA SER A 204 -6.36 -7.73 -21.70
C SER A 204 -6.43 -6.25 -21.28
N ILE A 205 -7.58 -5.80 -20.78
CA ILE A 205 -7.84 -4.39 -20.44
C ILE A 205 -7.38 -4.07 -19.01
N CYS A 206 -7.79 -4.90 -18.04
CA CYS A 206 -7.51 -4.71 -16.62
C CYS A 206 -7.26 -6.06 -15.93
N PRO A 207 -6.02 -6.58 -16.01
CA PRO A 207 -5.62 -7.81 -15.32
C PRO A 207 -6.01 -7.86 -13.82
N PRO A 208 -5.81 -6.80 -13.01
CA PRO A 208 -6.08 -6.90 -11.57
C PRO A 208 -7.57 -7.06 -11.23
N LEU A 209 -8.48 -6.58 -12.08
CA LEU A 209 -9.93 -6.73 -11.92
C LEU A 209 -10.40 -8.09 -12.45
N SER A 210 -9.83 -8.52 -13.58
CA SER A 210 -10.04 -9.85 -14.17
C SER A 210 -9.75 -10.97 -13.18
N ASP A 211 -8.62 -10.91 -12.46
CA ASP A 211 -8.23 -11.93 -11.46
C ASP A 211 -9.28 -12.06 -10.34
N GLU A 212 -9.80 -10.94 -9.84
CA GLU A 212 -10.80 -10.92 -8.76
C GLU A 212 -12.17 -11.42 -9.23
N PHE A 213 -12.59 -11.07 -10.46
CA PHE A 213 -13.81 -11.63 -11.04
C PHE A 213 -13.68 -13.11 -11.40
N SER A 214 -12.53 -13.56 -11.90
CA SER A 214 -12.30 -14.99 -12.17
C SER A 214 -12.39 -15.79 -10.88
N LEU A 215 -11.75 -15.32 -9.81
CA LEU A 215 -11.85 -15.96 -8.51
C LEU A 215 -13.30 -16.01 -8.03
N THR A 216 -14.03 -14.90 -8.14
CA THR A 216 -15.42 -14.83 -7.68
C THR A 216 -16.32 -15.74 -8.50
N ALA A 217 -16.08 -15.87 -9.81
CA ALA A 217 -16.79 -16.81 -10.66
C ALA A 217 -16.55 -18.27 -10.22
N ASP A 218 -15.32 -18.60 -9.84
CA ASP A 218 -14.97 -19.94 -9.36
C ASP A 218 -15.56 -20.20 -7.96
N GLU A 219 -15.53 -19.20 -7.07
CA GLU A 219 -16.22 -19.24 -5.77
C GLU A 219 -17.74 -19.41 -5.95
N LEU A 220 -18.36 -18.74 -6.93
CA LEU A 220 -19.80 -18.87 -7.22
C LEU A 220 -20.17 -20.24 -7.80
N LYS A 221 -19.27 -20.92 -8.51
CA LYS A 221 -19.51 -22.28 -9.00
C LYS A 221 -19.46 -23.31 -7.87
N LEU A 222 -18.60 -23.09 -6.88
CA LEU A 222 -18.35 -24.04 -5.79
C LEU A 222 -19.17 -23.74 -4.53
N SER A 223 -19.61 -22.50 -4.33
CA SER A 223 -20.33 -22.04 -3.14
C SER A 223 -21.83 -22.34 -3.24
N GLY A 224 -22.39 -22.93 -2.18
CA GLY A 224 -23.85 -23.00 -1.99
C GLY A 224 -24.50 -21.65 -1.63
N ASP A 225 -23.69 -20.64 -1.30
CA ASP A 225 -24.15 -19.30 -0.94
C ASP A 225 -23.52 -18.25 -1.88
N SER A 226 -24.30 -17.81 -2.86
CA SER A 226 -23.91 -16.78 -3.83
C SER A 226 -23.69 -15.41 -3.19
N ALA A 227 -24.46 -15.07 -2.14
CA ALA A 227 -24.33 -13.80 -1.46
C ALA A 227 -22.98 -13.71 -0.73
N ARG A 228 -22.57 -14.80 -0.08
CA ARG A 228 -21.26 -14.87 0.59
C ARG A 228 -20.09 -14.72 -0.38
N ALA A 229 -20.14 -15.36 -1.55
CA ALA A 229 -19.09 -15.24 -2.57
C ALA A 229 -18.96 -13.79 -3.07
N LEU A 230 -20.09 -13.14 -3.36
CA LEU A 230 -20.12 -11.73 -3.76
C LEU A 230 -19.64 -10.79 -2.65
N HIS A 231 -20.00 -11.04 -1.39
CA HIS A 231 -19.46 -10.26 -0.27
C HIS A 231 -17.94 -10.41 -0.13
N GLY A 232 -17.39 -11.61 -0.38
CA GLY A 232 -15.95 -11.84 -0.44
C GLY A 232 -15.26 -10.94 -1.48
N LEU A 233 -15.84 -10.81 -2.67
CA LEU A 233 -15.36 -9.89 -3.71
C LEU A 233 -15.34 -8.43 -3.23
N ALA A 234 -16.40 -7.98 -2.54
CA ALA A 234 -16.47 -6.63 -2.00
C ALA A 234 -15.40 -6.35 -0.91
N GLU A 235 -15.09 -7.34 -0.07
CA GLU A 235 -14.04 -7.24 0.94
C GLU A 235 -12.62 -7.18 0.33
N ARG A 236 -12.39 -7.94 -0.75
CA ARG A 236 -11.10 -8.02 -1.46
C ARG A 236 -10.78 -6.74 -2.21
N ILE A 237 -11.72 -6.21 -3.01
CA ILE A 237 -11.49 -5.00 -3.82
C ILE A 237 -11.59 -3.72 -2.97
N ASP A 238 -12.45 -3.71 -1.96
CA ASP A 238 -12.65 -2.57 -1.05
C ASP A 238 -12.91 -1.24 -1.77
N LEU A 239 -13.79 -1.28 -2.77
CA LEU A 239 -14.21 -0.10 -3.53
C LEU A 239 -15.71 0.18 -3.25
N PRO A 240 -16.12 1.44 -3.01
CA PRO A 240 -17.51 1.80 -2.74
C PRO A 240 -18.46 1.32 -3.84
N SER A 241 -18.07 1.49 -5.11
CA SER A 241 -18.81 1.08 -6.30
C SER A 241 -19.06 -0.43 -6.36
N ILE A 242 -18.06 -1.26 -6.02
CA ILE A 242 -18.22 -2.72 -5.94
C ILE A 242 -19.15 -3.09 -4.78
N ARG A 243 -19.02 -2.44 -3.61
CA ARG A 243 -19.94 -2.70 -2.49
C ARG A 243 -21.38 -2.38 -2.86
N ALA A 244 -21.61 -1.28 -3.57
CA ALA A 244 -22.92 -0.92 -4.11
C ALA A 244 -23.41 -2.00 -5.10
N LEU A 245 -22.58 -2.41 -6.06
CA LEU A 245 -22.88 -3.52 -6.98
C LEU A 245 -23.32 -4.78 -6.24
N ILE A 246 -22.53 -5.23 -5.28
CA ILE A 246 -22.79 -6.46 -4.54
C ILE A 246 -24.08 -6.35 -3.72
N SER A 247 -24.30 -5.22 -3.05
CA SER A 247 -25.54 -4.98 -2.30
C SER A 247 -26.76 -5.03 -3.22
N THR A 248 -26.69 -4.37 -4.37
CA THR A 248 -27.76 -4.34 -5.36
C THR A 248 -28.01 -5.73 -5.96
N LEU A 249 -26.97 -6.47 -6.34
CA LEU A 249 -27.08 -7.83 -6.86
C LEU A 249 -27.71 -8.78 -5.83
N THR A 250 -27.24 -8.72 -4.58
CA THR A 250 -27.76 -9.56 -3.50
C THR A 250 -29.23 -9.25 -3.20
N GLN A 251 -29.59 -7.96 -3.23
CA GLN A 251 -30.98 -7.53 -3.09
C GLN A 251 -31.83 -8.04 -4.26
N SER A 252 -31.38 -7.90 -5.51
CA SER A 252 -32.12 -8.40 -6.66
C SER A 252 -32.29 -9.92 -6.66
N MET A 253 -31.29 -10.68 -6.23
CA MET A 253 -31.42 -12.13 -6.04
C MET A 253 -32.43 -12.49 -4.95
N ARG A 254 -32.49 -11.72 -3.86
CA ARG A 254 -33.40 -11.99 -2.72
C ARG A 254 -34.85 -11.61 -3.00
N TYR A 255 -35.08 -10.50 -3.69
CA TYR A 255 -36.42 -9.95 -3.93
C TYR A 255 -36.94 -10.20 -5.35
N GLY A 256 -36.17 -10.89 -6.20
CA GLY A 256 -36.56 -11.26 -7.56
C GLY A 256 -36.68 -10.08 -8.54
N THR A 257 -36.13 -8.91 -8.20
CA THR A 257 -36.13 -7.76 -9.11
C THR A 257 -35.19 -8.02 -10.29
N PRO A 258 -35.52 -7.53 -11.50
CA PRO A 258 -34.70 -7.78 -12.69
C PRO A 258 -33.29 -7.20 -12.51
N ILE A 259 -32.32 -8.11 -12.29
CA ILE A 259 -30.89 -7.85 -12.07
C ILE A 259 -30.32 -6.90 -13.13
N THR A 260 -30.75 -7.08 -14.37
CA THR A 260 -30.39 -6.28 -15.54
C THR A 260 -30.67 -4.78 -15.36
N GLN A 261 -31.82 -4.41 -14.80
CA GLN A 261 -32.19 -3.01 -14.62
C GLN A 261 -31.32 -2.35 -13.56
N ALA A 262 -31.00 -3.10 -12.50
CA ALA A 262 -30.17 -2.62 -11.39
C ALA A 262 -28.70 -2.43 -11.83
N LEU A 263 -28.15 -3.39 -12.58
CA LEU A 263 -26.84 -3.31 -13.22
C LEU A 263 -26.75 -2.14 -14.23
N ARG A 264 -27.79 -1.91 -15.04
CA ARG A 264 -27.83 -0.80 -16.01
C ARG A 264 -27.78 0.56 -15.32
N THR A 265 -28.56 0.73 -14.25
CA THR A 265 -28.53 1.96 -13.46
C THR A 265 -27.16 2.17 -12.84
N LEU A 266 -26.57 1.12 -12.26
CA LEU A 266 -25.25 1.24 -11.64
C LEU A 266 -24.14 1.52 -12.66
N SER A 267 -24.17 0.87 -13.82
CA SER A 267 -23.20 1.13 -14.89
C SER A 267 -23.26 2.59 -15.34
N ARG A 268 -24.47 3.14 -15.54
CA ARG A 268 -24.65 4.56 -15.88
C ARG A 268 -24.09 5.48 -14.82
N THR A 269 -24.34 5.21 -13.54
CA THR A 269 -23.82 6.00 -12.42
C THR A 269 -22.29 5.96 -12.37
N GLU A 270 -21.67 4.80 -12.51
CA GLU A 270 -20.21 4.66 -12.50
C GLU A 270 -19.55 5.31 -13.73
N ARG A 271 -20.17 5.19 -14.90
CA ARG A 271 -19.70 5.86 -16.13
C ARG A 271 -19.76 7.39 -15.99
N LEU A 272 -20.85 7.92 -15.45
CA LEU A 272 -20.98 9.35 -15.16
C LEU A 272 -19.94 9.79 -14.13
N ALA A 273 -19.76 9.04 -13.05
CA ALA A 273 -18.75 9.33 -12.03
C ALA A 273 -17.33 9.33 -12.63
N HIS A 274 -17.04 8.40 -13.55
CA HIS A 274 -15.77 8.36 -14.24
C HIS A 274 -15.54 9.62 -15.11
N ILE A 275 -16.54 10.04 -15.90
CA ILE A 275 -16.47 11.26 -16.72
C ILE A 275 -16.26 12.50 -15.84
N VAL A 276 -17.06 12.66 -14.79
CA VAL A 276 -16.91 13.77 -13.82
C VAL A 276 -15.52 13.77 -13.19
N SER A 277 -14.97 12.60 -12.86
CA SER A 277 -13.61 12.51 -12.31
C SER A 277 -12.52 12.94 -13.30
N LEU A 278 -12.74 12.75 -14.59
CA LEU A 278 -11.85 13.22 -15.66
C LEU A 278 -11.99 14.73 -15.86
N GLU A 279 -13.22 15.24 -15.85
CA GLU A 279 -13.52 16.67 -15.91
C GLU A 279 -12.93 17.43 -14.72
N GLU A 280 -13.05 16.88 -13.50
CA GLU A 280 -12.41 17.47 -12.32
C GLU A 280 -10.89 17.54 -12.45
N LYS A 281 -10.25 16.51 -13.02
CA LYS A 281 -8.80 16.52 -13.27
C LYS A 281 -8.44 17.59 -14.29
N ALA A 282 -9.23 17.73 -15.36
CA ALA A 282 -9.04 18.76 -16.37
C ALA A 282 -9.23 20.18 -15.77
N ALA A 283 -10.29 20.39 -15.00
CA ALA A 283 -10.59 21.65 -14.34
C ALA A 283 -9.49 22.05 -13.32
N LYS A 284 -8.89 21.09 -12.61
CA LYS A 284 -7.78 21.33 -11.67
C LYS A 284 -6.46 21.69 -12.37
N LEU A 285 -6.32 21.46 -13.68
CA LEU A 285 -5.11 21.85 -14.43
C LEU A 285 -5.10 23.35 -14.75
N ALA A 286 -6.26 23.97 -15.05
CA ALA A 286 -6.33 25.37 -15.44
C ALA A 286 -5.80 26.35 -14.37
N PRO A 287 -6.17 26.24 -13.07
CA PRO A 287 -5.63 27.10 -12.02
C PRO A 287 -4.11 26.91 -11.80
N LYS A 288 -3.58 25.71 -12.01
CA LYS A 288 -2.14 25.43 -11.85
C LYS A 288 -1.28 26.11 -12.91
N MET A 289 -1.83 26.42 -14.09
CA MET A 289 -1.09 27.14 -15.13
C MET A 289 -0.99 28.65 -14.88
N VAL A 290 -1.93 29.21 -14.10
CA VAL A 290 -1.93 30.65 -13.76
C VAL A 290 -0.80 31.00 -12.79
N VAL A 291 -0.43 30.09 -11.87
CA VAL A 291 0.58 30.36 -10.84
C VAL A 291 1.98 30.66 -11.44
N PRO A 292 2.54 29.82 -12.34
CA PRO A 292 3.78 30.17 -13.03
C PRO A 292 3.64 31.45 -13.86
N MET A 293 2.53 31.63 -14.58
CA MET A 293 2.29 32.83 -15.39
C MET A 293 2.36 34.10 -14.53
N MET A 294 1.66 34.13 -13.40
CA MET A 294 1.66 35.27 -12.48
C MET A 294 3.06 35.50 -11.88
N LEU A 295 3.76 34.42 -11.49
CA LEU A 295 5.08 34.51 -10.89
C LEU A 295 6.15 35.03 -11.88
N PHE A 296 6.02 34.79 -13.18
CA PHE A 296 6.96 35.30 -14.19
C PHE A 296 6.53 36.64 -14.81
N ILE A 297 5.25 36.86 -15.04
CA ILE A 297 4.74 38.05 -15.74
C ILE A 297 4.67 39.26 -14.80
N LEU A 298 4.24 39.07 -13.54
CA LEU A 298 4.14 40.16 -12.57
C LEU A 298 5.48 40.87 -12.31
N PRO A 299 6.60 40.17 -12.01
CA PRO A 299 7.89 40.84 -11.84
C PRO A 299 8.43 41.44 -13.15
N ALA A 300 8.13 40.84 -14.30
CA ALA A 300 8.52 41.42 -15.59
C ALA A 300 7.81 42.76 -15.85
N ILE A 301 6.51 42.85 -15.55
CA ILE A 301 5.75 44.10 -15.65
C ILE A 301 6.28 45.15 -14.68
N ILE A 302 6.57 44.77 -13.43
CA ILE A 302 7.15 45.68 -12.43
C ILE A 302 8.52 46.19 -12.89
N ALA A 303 9.38 45.32 -13.43
CA ALA A 303 10.69 45.71 -13.93
C ALA A 303 10.61 46.71 -15.10
N ILE A 304 9.67 46.51 -16.02
CA ILE A 304 9.46 47.42 -17.17
C ILE A 304 8.87 48.77 -16.70
N ALA A 305 7.89 48.75 -15.80
CA ALA A 305 7.22 49.97 -15.34
C ALA A 305 8.08 50.80 -14.37
N ALA A 306 8.76 50.17 -13.41
CA ALA A 306 9.59 50.84 -12.42
C ALA A 306 11.01 51.15 -12.93
N GLY A 307 11.49 50.44 -13.97
CA GLY A 307 12.81 50.62 -14.56
C GLY A 307 13.21 52.09 -14.83
N PRO A 308 12.43 52.87 -15.59
CA PRO A 308 12.77 54.26 -15.86
C PRO A 308 12.74 55.15 -14.61
N ALA A 309 11.81 54.90 -13.67
CA ALA A 309 11.73 55.65 -12.43
C ALA A 309 12.97 55.42 -11.54
N VAL A 310 13.47 54.19 -11.47
CA VAL A 310 14.71 53.85 -10.75
C VAL A 310 15.93 54.50 -11.40
N ILE A 311 16.03 54.47 -12.74
CA ILE A 311 17.14 55.11 -13.47
C ILE A 311 17.14 56.63 -13.24
N GLN A 312 15.97 57.27 -13.25
CA GLN A 312 15.84 58.71 -12.97
C GLN A 312 16.23 59.06 -11.54
N LEU A 313 15.83 58.25 -10.55
CA LEU A 313 16.19 58.46 -9.14
C LEU A 313 17.71 58.34 -8.92
N LEU A 314 18.34 57.33 -9.53
CA LEU A 314 19.79 57.15 -9.47
C LEU A 314 20.55 58.30 -10.13
N ALA A 315 20.07 58.79 -11.28
CA ALA A 315 20.66 59.94 -11.95
C ALA A 315 20.55 61.23 -11.11
N PHE A 316 19.41 61.45 -10.45
CA PHE A 316 19.21 62.60 -9.55
C PHE A 316 20.13 62.56 -8.33
N ILE A 317 20.29 61.39 -7.70
CA ILE A 317 21.17 61.22 -6.54
C ILE A 317 22.65 61.37 -6.95
N ALA A 318 23.06 60.80 -8.08
CA ALA A 318 24.44 60.94 -8.58
C ALA A 318 24.77 62.39 -8.97
N GLY A 319 23.78 63.16 -9.43
CA GLY A 319 23.94 64.58 -9.75
C GLY A 319 24.12 65.50 -8.54
N GLN A 320 23.76 65.07 -7.32
CA GLN A 320 23.97 65.83 -6.08
C GLN A 320 25.33 65.58 -5.41
N SER A 321 26.14 64.65 -5.93
CA SER A 321 27.46 64.29 -5.35
C SER A 321 28.65 65.04 -5.98
N LYS A 322 28.42 66.13 -6.70
CA LYS A 322 29.45 67.04 -7.23
C LYS A 322 29.16 68.47 -6.77
#